data_AF-A0A8J5IVA8-F1
#
_entry.id   AF-A0A8J5IVA8-F1
#
_cell.length_a   1.000
_cell.length_b   1.000
_cell.length_c   1.000
_cell.angle_alpha   90.00
_cell.angle_beta   90.00
_cell.angle_gamma   90.00
#
_symmetry.space_group_name_H-M   'P 1'
#
loop_
_entity.id
_entity.type
_entity.pdbx_description
1 polymer ?
#
loop_
_entity_poly.entity_id
_entity_poly.type
_entity_poly.pdbx_seq_one_letter_code
_entity_poly.pdbx_strand_id
1 'polypeptide(L)'
;MDMTDMAPQPHPARMLRWEKLNELLGRNKKDKPTVASTGDSYISFGDNEEIMRTGRYEQPSKAIANDKIDTLYAYLLVVIRPFGHMVTGKDVNRLYFILPILACVCERFDGERGSTRVCVVLVKREDFQKGLAQAYLGCEILADVEALTKVYSVVTSFKEWYFNRSLDDKIERTDITMVLTNDIPTRESVKRIAEKIYSMLSDDD
;
A
#
# COMPACT_ATOMS: atom_id res chain seq x y z
N MET A 1 -28.35 31.17 -9.06
CA MET A 1 -27.06 30.74 -8.47
C MET A 1 -27.28 29.30 -8.07
N ASP A 2 -26.76 28.38 -8.88
CA ASP A 2 -27.04 26.95 -8.77
C ASP A 2 -26.32 26.37 -7.55
N MET A 3 -27.00 25.53 -6.75
CA MET A 3 -26.46 24.93 -5.52
C MET A 3 -25.61 23.67 -5.78
N THR A 4 -25.19 23.42 -7.02
CA THR A 4 -24.62 22.13 -7.45
C THR A 4 -23.13 22.18 -7.77
N ASP A 5 -22.35 22.95 -7.01
CA ASP A 5 -20.87 22.95 -7.16
C ASP A 5 -20.13 23.07 -5.81
N MET A 6 -20.73 22.54 -4.74
CA MET A 6 -19.93 22.22 -3.55
C MET A 6 -19.39 20.81 -3.72
N ALA A 7 -18.06 20.69 -3.76
CA ALA A 7 -17.40 19.40 -3.62
C ALA A 7 -18.02 18.66 -2.42
N PRO A 8 -18.37 17.36 -2.56
CA PRO A 8 -18.99 16.61 -1.48
C PRO A 8 -18.11 16.72 -0.23
N GLN A 9 -18.71 17.15 0.88
CA GLN A 9 -17.95 17.28 2.12
C GLN A 9 -17.45 15.90 2.57
N PRO A 10 -16.19 15.79 3.04
CA PRO A 10 -15.67 14.54 3.56
C PRO A 10 -16.56 13.99 4.68
N HIS A 11 -16.66 12.67 4.76
CA HIS A 11 -17.48 12.03 5.78
C HIS A 11 -17.05 12.45 7.21
N PRO A 12 -17.99 12.69 8.15
CA PRO A 12 -17.66 13.20 9.48
C PRO A 12 -16.64 12.36 10.27
N ALA A 13 -16.68 11.03 10.12
CA ALA A 13 -15.72 10.15 10.79
C ALA A 13 -14.29 10.32 10.23
N ARG A 14 -14.15 10.56 8.92
CA ARG A 14 -12.86 10.83 8.29
C ARG A 14 -12.34 12.21 8.70
N MET A 15 -13.20 13.22 8.76
CA MET A 15 -12.83 14.54 9.30
C MET A 15 -12.28 14.43 10.73
N LEU A 16 -12.97 13.69 11.61
CA LEU A 16 -12.51 13.49 12.99
C LEU A 16 -11.16 12.77 13.07
N ARG A 17 -10.91 11.78 12.20
CA ARG A 17 -9.59 11.13 12.12
C ARG A 17 -8.53 12.12 11.64
N TRP A 18 -8.84 12.92 10.62
CA TRP A 18 -7.94 13.93 10.08
C TRP A 18 -7.57 15.01 11.10
N GLU A 19 -8.53 15.51 11.88
CA GLU A 19 -8.30 16.44 12.99
C GLU A 19 -7.32 15.88 14.02
N LYS A 20 -7.54 14.64 14.48
CA LYS A 20 -6.65 13.95 15.43
C LYS A 20 -5.23 13.76 14.88
N LEU A 21 -5.11 13.45 13.58
CA LEU A 21 -3.81 13.33 12.93
C LEU A 21 -3.08 14.68 12.89
N ASN A 22 -3.78 15.76 12.55
CA ASN A 22 -3.21 17.10 12.54
C ASN A 22 -2.76 17.53 13.94
N GLU A 23 -3.51 17.21 14.99
CA GLU A 23 -3.08 17.44 16.37
C GLU A 23 -1.83 16.65 16.73
N LEU A 24 -1.75 15.36 16.35
CA LEU A 24 -0.57 14.52 16.57
C LEU A 24 0.66 15.06 15.84
N LEU A 25 0.53 15.40 14.56
CA LEU A 25 1.59 16.00 13.76
C LEU A 25 2.04 17.35 14.33
N GLY A 26 1.09 18.17 14.79
CA GLY A 26 1.35 19.46 15.42
C GLY A 26 2.13 19.35 16.73
N ARG A 27 1.81 18.35 17.57
CA ARG A 27 2.56 18.03 18.80
C ARG A 27 3.98 17.58 18.47
N ASN A 28 4.12 16.60 17.59
CA ASN A 28 5.42 16.00 17.27
C ASN A 28 6.37 16.97 16.54
N LYS A 29 5.82 17.97 15.83
CA LYS A 29 6.60 19.08 15.25
C LYS A 29 7.19 20.02 16.31
N LYS A 30 6.52 20.19 17.45
CA LYS A 30 6.98 21.04 18.56
C LYS A 30 8.08 20.35 19.39
N ASP A 31 8.06 19.03 19.47
CA ASP A 31 8.94 18.22 20.34
C ASP A 31 10.27 17.77 19.68
N LYS A 32 10.84 18.54 18.72
CA LYS A 32 12.06 18.19 17.92
C LYS A 32 13.02 17.15 18.57
N PRO A 33 13.37 16.05 17.89
CA PRO A 33 14.64 15.37 18.14
C PRO A 33 15.80 16.22 17.58
N THR A 34 16.94 16.20 18.27
CA THR A 34 18.18 16.98 18.01
C THR A 34 18.93 16.63 16.72
N VAL A 35 18.35 15.84 15.82
CA VAL A 35 18.99 15.43 14.56
C VAL A 35 18.03 15.67 13.42
N ALA A 36 18.53 16.25 12.32
CA ALA A 36 17.78 16.57 11.12
C ALA A 36 17.03 15.35 10.62
N SER A 37 15.74 15.29 10.95
CA SER A 37 14.87 14.18 10.61
C SER A 37 13.93 14.64 9.50
N THR A 38 13.92 13.90 8.40
CA THR A 38 12.99 14.09 7.29
C THR A 38 11.54 14.06 7.79
N GLY A 39 10.62 14.75 7.09
CA GLY A 39 9.21 14.91 7.48
C GLY A 39 8.43 13.62 7.79
N ASP A 40 9.00 12.47 7.43
CA ASP A 40 8.50 11.11 7.67
C ASP A 40 8.64 10.58 9.11
N SER A 41 9.28 11.33 10.02
CA SER A 41 9.61 10.84 11.37
C SER A 41 8.69 11.30 12.49
N TYR A 42 7.61 12.03 12.17
CA TYR A 42 6.76 12.66 13.18
C TYR A 42 5.57 11.80 13.59
N ILE A 43 5.53 10.52 13.24
CA ILE A 43 4.41 9.66 13.64
C ILE A 43 4.90 8.25 13.95
N SER A 44 4.68 7.81 15.19
CA SER A 44 4.92 6.41 15.57
C SER A 44 3.74 5.56 15.08
N PHE A 45 4.00 4.28 14.80
CA PHE A 45 2.92 3.36 14.42
C PHE A 45 1.89 3.21 15.53
N GLY A 46 2.32 3.20 16.81
CA GLY A 46 1.40 3.07 17.95
C GLY A 46 0.40 4.23 18.04
N ASP A 47 0.89 5.47 17.96
CA ASP A 47 0.03 6.66 18.02
C ASP A 47 -0.91 6.74 16.81
N ASN A 48 -0.42 6.35 15.63
CA ASN A 48 -1.25 6.30 14.42
C ASN A 48 -2.33 5.22 14.54
N GLU A 49 -1.97 4.02 14.99
CA GLU A 49 -2.90 2.89 15.15
C GLU A 49 -4.00 3.21 16.16
N GLU A 50 -3.72 3.98 17.21
CA GLU A 50 -4.73 4.44 18.18
C GLU A 50 -5.81 5.33 17.53
N ILE A 51 -5.41 6.14 16.55
CA ILE A 51 -6.31 6.99 15.77
C ILE A 51 -7.04 6.18 14.70
N MET A 52 -6.31 5.38 13.93
CA MET A 52 -6.83 4.66 12.76
C MET A 52 -7.70 3.46 13.13
N ARG A 53 -7.39 2.79 14.24
CA ARG A 53 -8.09 1.61 14.78
C ARG A 53 -8.38 0.56 13.71
N THR A 54 -7.32 0.01 13.13
CA THR A 54 -7.43 -0.77 11.89
C THR A 54 -8.22 -2.06 12.10
N GLY A 55 -9.30 -2.23 11.33
CA GLY A 55 -10.05 -3.47 11.25
C GLY A 55 -9.35 -4.54 10.42
N ARG A 56 -9.79 -5.79 10.56
CA ARG A 56 -9.40 -6.87 9.65
C ARG A 56 -10.39 -6.94 8.49
N TYR A 57 -9.90 -7.15 7.27
CA TYR A 57 -10.71 -7.60 6.15
C TYR A 57 -9.98 -8.69 5.37
N GLU A 58 -10.66 -9.32 4.41
CA GLU A 58 -10.01 -10.19 3.43
C GLU A 58 -10.03 -9.47 2.08
N GLN A 59 -8.85 -9.17 1.53
CA GLN A 59 -8.74 -8.57 0.21
C GLN A 59 -9.19 -9.60 -0.83
N PRO A 60 -10.23 -9.32 -1.65
CA PRO A 60 -10.64 -10.24 -2.71
C PRO A 60 -9.52 -10.48 -3.72
N SER A 61 -9.66 -11.56 -4.48
CA SER A 61 -8.73 -11.94 -5.54
C SER A 61 -9.48 -11.99 -6.87
N LYS A 62 -8.90 -11.40 -7.92
CA LYS A 62 -9.42 -11.43 -9.28
C LYS A 62 -8.47 -12.25 -10.15
N ALA A 63 -9.00 -13.23 -10.85
CA ALA A 63 -8.19 -14.20 -11.57
C ALA A 63 -7.30 -13.56 -12.65
N ILE A 64 -6.05 -14.00 -12.72
CA ILE A 64 -5.11 -13.66 -13.78
C ILE A 64 -4.84 -14.91 -14.61
N ALA A 65 -4.86 -14.75 -15.94
CA ALA A 65 -4.55 -15.84 -16.87
C ALA A 65 -3.17 -16.46 -16.58
N ASN A 66 -3.12 -17.80 -16.55
CA ASN A 66 -1.95 -18.55 -16.08
C ASN A 66 -0.69 -18.27 -16.91
N ASP A 67 -0.81 -18.07 -18.23
CA ASP A 67 0.29 -17.73 -19.13
C ASP A 67 0.99 -16.42 -18.74
N LYS A 68 0.23 -15.44 -18.23
CA LYS A 68 0.77 -14.17 -17.72
C LYS A 68 1.48 -14.37 -16.38
N ILE A 69 0.93 -15.19 -15.49
CA ILE A 69 1.63 -15.59 -14.26
C ILE A 69 2.91 -16.35 -14.59
N ASP A 70 2.89 -17.25 -15.56
CA ASP A 70 4.07 -18.02 -15.99
C ASP A 70 5.16 -17.08 -16.51
N THR A 71 4.79 -16.09 -17.30
CA THR A 71 5.70 -15.06 -17.81
C THR A 71 6.32 -14.23 -16.68
N LEU A 72 5.49 -13.72 -15.75
CA LEU A 72 5.94 -12.99 -14.56
C LEU A 72 6.88 -13.84 -13.70
N TYR A 73 6.50 -15.10 -13.47
CA TYR A 73 7.28 -16.01 -12.65
C TYR A 73 8.63 -16.33 -13.29
N ALA A 74 8.66 -16.57 -14.60
CA ALA A 74 9.90 -16.77 -15.36
C ALA A 74 10.82 -15.55 -15.25
N TYR A 75 10.28 -14.33 -15.34
CA TYR A 75 11.04 -13.10 -15.12
C TYR A 75 11.70 -13.11 -13.73
N LEU A 76 10.93 -13.39 -12.66
CA LEU A 76 11.47 -13.40 -11.30
C LEU A 76 12.60 -14.42 -11.16
N LEU A 77 12.48 -15.61 -11.75
CA LEU A 77 13.53 -16.63 -11.75
C LEU A 77 14.82 -16.15 -12.44
N VAL A 78 14.71 -15.38 -13.53
CA VAL A 78 15.86 -14.81 -14.22
C VAL A 78 16.57 -13.78 -13.37
N VAL A 79 15.83 -12.91 -12.67
CA VAL A 79 16.39 -11.81 -11.87
C VAL A 79 16.95 -12.27 -10.52
N ILE A 80 16.41 -13.34 -9.91
CA ILE A 80 16.92 -13.85 -8.63
C ILE A 80 18.37 -14.35 -8.76
N ARG A 81 18.73 -14.97 -9.88
CA ARG A 81 20.08 -15.52 -10.11
C ARG A 81 21.21 -14.46 -10.01
N PRO A 82 21.16 -13.31 -10.72
CA PRO A 82 22.22 -12.31 -10.67
C PRO A 82 22.16 -11.39 -9.44
N PHE A 83 20.97 -11.12 -8.88
CA PHE A 83 20.83 -10.16 -7.77
C PHE A 83 20.95 -10.79 -6.37
N GLY A 84 21.13 -12.11 -6.30
CA GLY A 84 21.30 -12.86 -5.06
C GLY A 84 20.01 -13.00 -4.25
N HIS A 85 20.13 -13.57 -3.05
CA HIS A 85 18.98 -13.80 -2.16
C HIS A 85 18.25 -12.48 -1.86
N MET A 86 16.94 -12.46 -2.12
CA MET A 86 16.07 -11.27 -2.01
C MET A 86 16.06 -10.65 -0.61
N VAL A 87 16.44 -11.43 0.41
CA VAL A 87 16.43 -11.05 1.83
C VAL A 87 17.75 -10.37 2.25
N THR A 88 18.84 -10.54 1.51
CA THR A 88 20.20 -10.06 1.90
C THR A 88 20.79 -9.01 0.96
N GLY A 89 20.10 -8.64 -0.13
CA GLY A 89 20.57 -7.65 -1.10
C GLY A 89 20.41 -6.19 -0.64
N LYS A 90 21.05 -5.24 -1.34
CA LYS A 90 20.84 -3.79 -1.16
C LYS A 90 19.36 -3.46 -1.39
N ASP A 91 18.80 -2.53 -0.61
CA ASP A 91 17.36 -2.22 -0.63
C ASP A 91 16.78 -1.92 -2.01
N VAL A 92 17.57 -1.29 -2.89
CA VAL A 92 17.21 -1.00 -4.28
C VAL A 92 16.91 -2.24 -5.11
N ASN A 93 17.45 -3.40 -4.76
CA ASN A 93 17.23 -4.62 -5.53
C ASN A 93 15.79 -5.14 -5.39
N ARG A 94 15.07 -4.76 -4.31
CA ARG A 94 13.69 -5.17 -4.08
C ARG A 94 12.73 -4.66 -5.15
N LEU A 95 13.05 -3.51 -5.73
CA LEU A 95 12.30 -2.93 -6.85
C LEU A 95 12.23 -3.89 -8.04
N TYR A 96 13.31 -4.61 -8.35
CA TYR A 96 13.33 -5.56 -9.46
C TYR A 96 12.43 -6.77 -9.24
N PHE A 97 11.96 -7.04 -8.02
CA PHE A 97 11.02 -8.12 -7.72
C PHE A 97 9.59 -7.62 -7.55
N ILE A 98 9.41 -6.38 -7.05
CA ILE A 98 8.09 -5.79 -6.79
C ILE A 98 7.49 -5.16 -8.06
N LEU A 99 8.28 -4.37 -8.81
CA LEU A 99 7.81 -3.68 -10.01
C LEU A 99 7.22 -4.63 -11.08
N PRO A 100 7.80 -5.81 -11.36
CA PRO A 100 7.20 -6.74 -12.33
C PRO A 100 5.82 -7.24 -11.92
N ILE A 101 5.59 -7.45 -10.62
CA ILE A 101 4.26 -7.87 -10.12
C ILE A 101 3.25 -6.74 -10.38
N LEU A 102 3.63 -5.49 -10.09
CA LEU A 102 2.78 -4.33 -10.37
C LEU A 102 2.55 -4.16 -11.87
N ALA A 103 3.59 -4.26 -12.69
CA ALA A 103 3.51 -4.15 -14.15
C ALA A 103 2.58 -5.21 -14.75
N CYS A 104 2.70 -6.48 -14.32
CA CYS A 104 1.83 -7.56 -14.75
C CYS A 104 0.35 -7.29 -14.48
N VAL A 105 0.04 -6.58 -13.39
CA VAL A 105 -1.32 -6.15 -13.08
C VAL A 105 -1.72 -4.93 -13.91
N CYS A 106 -0.85 -3.92 -14.04
CA CYS A 106 -1.15 -2.70 -14.80
C CYS A 106 -1.39 -2.97 -16.29
N GLU A 107 -0.71 -3.95 -16.89
CA GLU A 107 -0.93 -4.38 -18.29
C GLU A 107 -2.37 -4.85 -18.56
N ARG A 108 -3.19 -5.07 -17.52
CA ARG A 108 -4.60 -5.49 -17.66
C ARG A 108 -5.56 -4.32 -17.90
N PHE A 109 -5.09 -3.09 -17.86
CA PHE A 109 -5.90 -1.90 -18.01
C PHE A 109 -5.52 -1.22 -19.34
N ASP A 110 -6.51 -0.91 -20.17
CA ASP A 110 -6.34 -0.38 -21.54
C ASP A 110 -5.88 1.09 -21.59
N GLY A 111 -5.10 1.54 -20.60
CA GLY A 111 -4.53 2.89 -20.54
C GLY A 111 -5.48 3.98 -20.06
N GLU A 112 -6.76 3.68 -19.82
CA GLU A 112 -7.67 4.61 -19.17
C GLU A 112 -7.36 4.69 -17.67
N ARG A 113 -7.22 5.92 -17.16
CA ARG A 113 -6.97 6.16 -15.73
C ARG A 113 -8.26 5.89 -14.96
N GLY A 114 -8.31 4.75 -14.26
CA GLY A 114 -9.40 4.46 -13.33
C GLY A 114 -9.54 5.50 -12.20
N SER A 115 -10.70 5.53 -11.56
CA SER A 115 -10.98 6.35 -10.37
C SER A 115 -10.23 5.84 -9.14
N THR A 116 -9.95 4.55 -9.08
CA THR A 116 -9.27 3.91 -7.95
C THR A 116 -7.84 4.41 -7.75
N ARG A 117 -7.50 4.77 -6.51
CA ARG A 117 -6.14 5.16 -6.11
C ARG A 117 -5.52 4.09 -5.23
N VAL A 118 -4.30 3.67 -5.58
CA VAL A 118 -3.49 2.74 -4.80
C VAL A 118 -2.13 3.37 -4.52
N CYS A 119 -1.81 3.59 -3.25
CA CYS A 119 -0.50 4.04 -2.79
C CYS A 119 0.40 2.83 -2.50
N VAL A 120 1.56 2.71 -3.14
CA VAL A 120 2.51 1.62 -2.86
C VAL A 120 3.66 2.14 -2.02
N VAL A 121 3.84 1.58 -0.82
CA VAL A 121 4.92 1.92 0.11
C VAL A 121 5.88 0.74 0.22
N LEU A 122 7.11 0.96 -0.21
CA LEU A 122 8.17 -0.04 -0.18
C LEU A 122 8.99 0.13 1.09
N VAL A 123 9.12 -0.95 1.86
CA VAL A 123 9.72 -0.89 3.20
C VAL A 123 10.84 -1.89 3.39
N LYS A 124 11.77 -1.53 4.29
CA LYS A 124 12.65 -2.51 4.91
C LYS A 124 11.87 -3.34 5.93
N ARG A 125 12.41 -4.50 6.32
CA ARG A 125 11.71 -5.39 7.25
C ARG A 125 11.59 -4.75 8.63
N GLU A 126 12.65 -4.07 9.04
CA GLU A 126 12.76 -3.30 10.28
C GLU A 126 11.87 -2.04 10.30
N ASP A 127 11.49 -1.52 9.14
CA ASP A 127 10.74 -0.27 9.00
C ASP A 127 9.25 -0.48 8.67
N PHE A 128 8.73 -1.70 8.83
CA PHE A 128 7.38 -2.04 8.39
C PHE A 128 6.31 -1.19 9.09
N GLN A 129 6.47 -0.97 10.39
CA GLN A 129 5.60 -0.11 11.20
C GLN A 129 5.61 1.34 10.71
N LYS A 130 6.80 1.85 10.36
CA LYS A 130 6.95 3.20 9.80
C LYS A 130 6.23 3.31 8.45
N GLY A 131 6.40 2.33 7.57
CA GLY A 131 5.72 2.35 6.27
C GLY A 131 4.21 2.18 6.36
N LEU A 132 3.69 1.41 7.33
CA LEU A 132 2.25 1.38 7.61
C LEU A 132 1.75 2.76 8.05
N ALA A 133 2.47 3.43 8.96
CA ALA A 133 2.08 4.75 9.42
C ALA A 133 2.08 5.78 8.27
N GLN A 134 3.10 5.74 7.41
CA GLN A 134 3.16 6.54 6.19
C GLN A 134 2.02 6.23 5.23
N ALA A 135 1.68 4.95 5.04
CA ALA A 135 0.61 4.54 4.14
C ALA A 135 -0.75 5.05 4.63
N TYR A 136 -1.06 4.95 5.92
CA TYR A 136 -2.33 5.42 6.45
C TYR A 136 -2.45 6.95 6.35
N LEU A 137 -1.40 7.67 6.75
CA LEU A 137 -1.38 9.14 6.63
C LEU A 137 -1.50 9.59 5.17
N GLY A 138 -0.75 8.95 4.27
CA GLY A 138 -0.79 9.24 2.84
C GLY A 138 -2.16 8.96 2.22
N CYS A 139 -2.87 7.92 2.69
CA CYS A 139 -4.23 7.62 2.25
C CYS A 139 -5.20 8.72 2.66
N GLU A 140 -5.17 9.18 3.93
CA GLU A 140 -6.07 10.25 4.38
C GLU A 140 -5.79 11.57 3.65
N ILE A 141 -4.51 11.92 3.44
CA ILE A 141 -4.12 13.10 2.64
C ILE A 141 -4.67 12.99 1.21
N LEU A 142 -4.48 11.85 0.56
CA LEU A 142 -4.93 11.66 -0.81
C LEU A 142 -6.46 11.69 -0.92
N ALA A 143 -7.16 11.11 0.05
CA ALA A 143 -8.61 11.14 0.11
C ALA A 143 -9.15 12.57 0.26
N ASP A 144 -8.50 13.40 1.08
CA ASP A 144 -8.85 14.81 1.26
C ASP A 144 -8.59 15.62 -0.02
N VAL A 145 -7.38 15.49 -0.60
CA VAL A 145 -6.97 16.26 -1.79
C VAL A 145 -7.80 15.92 -3.03
N GLU A 146 -8.15 14.64 -3.22
CA GLU A 146 -8.89 14.17 -4.39
C GLU A 146 -10.38 13.92 -4.11
N ALA A 147 -10.89 14.26 -2.92
CA ALA A 147 -12.28 14.02 -2.50
C ALA A 147 -12.73 12.55 -2.69
N LEU A 148 -11.88 11.60 -2.31
CA LEU A 148 -12.12 10.17 -2.49
C LEU A 148 -12.74 9.55 -1.23
N THR A 149 -13.80 8.78 -1.39
CA THR A 149 -14.40 7.99 -0.29
C THR A 149 -13.54 6.77 0.08
N LYS A 150 -12.75 6.29 -0.88
CA LYS A 150 -11.91 5.09 -0.74
C LYS A 150 -10.52 5.29 -1.33
N VAL A 151 -9.49 4.94 -0.56
CA VAL A 151 -8.10 4.92 -1.03
C VAL A 151 -7.45 3.62 -0.58
N TYR A 152 -6.80 2.93 -1.51
CA TYR A 152 -6.06 1.71 -1.24
C TYR A 152 -4.58 2.00 -0.96
N SER A 153 -3.94 1.14 -0.19
CA SER A 153 -2.48 1.12 -0.11
C SER A 153 -1.90 -0.28 0.02
N VAL A 154 -0.71 -0.47 -0.52
CA VAL A 154 0.09 -1.69 -0.41
C VAL A 154 1.39 -1.34 0.30
N VAL A 155 1.63 -1.94 1.47
CA VAL A 155 2.92 -1.82 2.17
C VAL A 155 3.66 -3.14 2.03
N THR A 156 4.87 -3.12 1.47
CA THR A 156 5.56 -4.39 1.17
C THR A 156 7.08 -4.34 1.30
N SER A 157 7.62 -5.44 1.82
CA SER A 157 9.06 -5.77 1.82
C SER A 157 9.42 -6.78 0.72
N PHE A 158 8.53 -7.00 -0.25
CA PHE A 158 8.45 -8.16 -1.17
C PHE A 158 8.15 -9.51 -0.48
N LYS A 159 8.68 -9.75 0.72
CA LYS A 159 8.35 -10.95 1.49
C LYS A 159 6.98 -10.82 2.17
N GLU A 160 6.72 -9.68 2.80
CA GLU A 160 5.45 -9.39 3.46
C GLU A 160 4.70 -8.36 2.63
N TRP A 161 3.38 -8.54 2.48
CA TRP A 161 2.49 -7.69 1.71
C TRP A 161 1.26 -7.37 2.54
N TYR A 162 1.07 -6.10 2.85
CA TYR A 162 -0.07 -5.61 3.59
C TYR A 162 -0.95 -4.83 2.62
N PHE A 163 -2.17 -5.29 2.43
CA PHE A 163 -3.18 -4.63 1.62
C PHE A 163 -4.11 -3.88 2.56
N ASN A 164 -4.19 -2.57 2.41
CA ASN A 164 -5.00 -1.70 3.25
C ASN A 164 -6.01 -0.95 2.38
N ARG A 165 -7.15 -0.63 2.98
CA ARG A 165 -8.12 0.32 2.42
C ARG A 165 -8.55 1.31 3.48
N SER A 166 -8.38 2.59 3.18
CA SER A 166 -9.01 3.69 3.91
C SER A 166 -10.39 3.94 3.33
N LEU A 167 -11.40 3.85 4.17
CA LEU A 167 -12.79 4.19 3.89
C LEU A 167 -13.19 5.40 4.74
N ASP A 168 -14.34 5.98 4.43
CA ASP A 168 -14.86 7.14 5.15
C ASP A 168 -15.03 6.91 6.66
N ASP A 169 -15.47 5.73 7.08
CA ASP A 169 -15.78 5.39 8.47
C ASP A 169 -14.70 4.57 9.16
N LYS A 170 -13.84 3.87 8.41
CA LYS A 170 -12.87 2.92 8.95
C LYS A 170 -11.65 2.74 8.07
N ILE A 171 -10.61 2.16 8.65
CA ILE A 171 -9.46 1.63 7.92
C ILE A 171 -9.40 0.13 8.15
N GLU A 172 -9.16 -0.63 7.09
CA GLU A 172 -9.06 -2.08 7.17
C GLU A 172 -7.76 -2.56 6.53
N ARG A 173 -7.20 -3.64 7.08
CA ARG A 173 -5.99 -4.29 6.57
C ARG A 173 -6.11 -5.80 6.49
N THR A 174 -5.34 -6.38 5.58
CA THR A 174 -5.00 -7.80 5.53
C THR A 174 -3.54 -7.94 5.14
N ASP A 175 -2.91 -9.03 5.58
CA ASP A 175 -1.52 -9.32 5.25
C ASP A 175 -1.36 -10.71 4.64
N ILE A 176 -0.36 -10.84 3.77
CA ILE A 176 0.07 -12.11 3.22
C ILE A 176 1.60 -12.15 3.18
N THR A 177 2.13 -13.33 3.47
CA THR A 177 3.56 -13.61 3.32
C THR A 177 3.81 -14.37 2.02
N MET A 178 4.75 -13.88 1.21
CA MET A 178 5.27 -14.57 0.05
C MET A 178 5.90 -15.91 0.47
N VAL A 179 5.39 -17.01 -0.05
CA VAL A 179 5.94 -18.34 0.19
C VAL A 179 7.21 -18.51 -0.63
N LEU A 180 8.32 -18.80 0.04
CA LEU A 180 9.63 -19.02 -0.58
C LEU A 180 10.06 -20.48 -0.41
N THR A 181 10.72 -21.04 -1.43
CA THR A 181 11.42 -22.33 -1.37
C THR A 181 12.85 -22.10 -1.85
N ASN A 182 13.84 -22.36 -1.00
CA ASN A 182 15.25 -22.03 -1.27
C ASN A 182 15.45 -20.56 -1.69
N ASP A 183 14.77 -19.65 -0.98
CA ASP A 183 14.74 -18.20 -1.26
C ASP A 183 14.21 -17.80 -2.65
N ILE A 184 13.51 -18.70 -3.33
CA ILE A 184 12.80 -18.45 -4.59
C ILE A 184 11.30 -18.37 -4.28
N PRO A 185 10.56 -17.34 -4.73
CA PRO A 185 9.13 -17.26 -4.48
C PRO A 185 8.44 -18.40 -5.21
N THR A 186 7.41 -18.98 -4.62
CA THR A 186 6.60 -19.97 -5.34
C THR A 186 5.71 -19.26 -6.35
N ARG A 187 5.53 -19.87 -7.52
CA ARG A 187 4.60 -19.37 -8.55
C ARG A 187 3.22 -19.08 -7.99
N GLU A 188 2.68 -19.97 -7.16
CA GLU A 188 1.35 -19.84 -6.58
C GLU A 188 1.26 -18.64 -5.61
N SER A 189 2.31 -18.38 -4.85
CA SER A 189 2.34 -17.20 -3.98
C SER A 189 2.44 -15.90 -4.77
N VAL A 190 3.20 -15.89 -5.89
CA VAL A 190 3.24 -14.74 -6.81
C VAL A 190 1.87 -14.48 -7.40
N LYS A 191 1.19 -15.54 -7.87
CA LYS A 191 -0.18 -15.48 -8.37
C LYS A 191 -1.14 -14.88 -7.35
N ARG A 192 -1.15 -15.41 -6.12
CA ARG A 192 -2.06 -14.96 -5.06
C ARG A 192 -1.89 -13.47 -4.74
N ILE A 193 -0.66 -12.96 -4.72
CA ILE A 193 -0.39 -11.53 -4.52
C ILE A 193 -0.86 -10.71 -5.72
N ALA A 194 -0.49 -11.11 -6.94
CA ALA A 194 -0.87 -10.40 -8.16
C ALA A 194 -2.40 -10.31 -8.33
N GLU A 195 -3.13 -11.39 -8.06
CA GLU A 195 -4.59 -11.44 -8.16
C GLU A 195 -5.29 -10.59 -7.10
N LYS A 196 -4.72 -10.44 -5.90
CA LYS A 196 -5.23 -9.50 -4.88
C LYS A 196 -5.05 -8.04 -5.32
N ILE A 197 -3.87 -7.70 -5.85
CA ILE A 197 -3.61 -6.36 -6.40
C ILE A 197 -4.52 -6.08 -7.60
N TYR A 198 -4.74 -7.08 -8.47
CA TYR A 198 -5.64 -6.93 -9.61
C TYR A 198 -7.08 -6.69 -9.19
N SER A 199 -7.53 -7.35 -8.12
CA SER A 199 -8.84 -7.06 -7.53
C SER A 199 -8.93 -5.65 -6.97
N MET A 200 -7.88 -5.14 -6.31
CA MET A 200 -7.86 -3.76 -5.78
C MET A 200 -7.96 -2.73 -6.91
N LEU A 201 -7.22 -2.93 -8.00
CA LEU A 201 -7.18 -1.99 -9.12
C LEU A 201 -8.40 -2.09 -10.05
N SER A 202 -9.08 -3.23 -10.05
CA SER A 202 -10.33 -3.44 -10.81
C SER A 202 -11.58 -3.14 -9.99
N ASP A 203 -11.42 -2.47 -8.85
CA ASP A 203 -12.57 -2.20 -8.00
C ASP A 203 -13.40 -1.11 -8.65
N ASP A 204 -14.52 -1.53 -9.23
CA ASP A 204 -15.53 -0.71 -9.87
C ASP A 204 -16.58 -0.37 -8.78
N ASP A 205 -16.29 0.63 -7.93
CA ASP A 205 -17.33 1.26 -7.12
C ASP A 205 -18.26 2.11 -7.99
#